data_AF-A0A1S2LV09-F1
#
_entry.id   AF-A0A1S2LV09-F1
#
_cell.length_a   1.000
_cell.length_b   1.000
_cell.length_c   1.000
_cell.angle_alpha   90.00
_cell.angle_beta   90.00
_cell.angle_gamma   90.00
#
_symmetry.space_group_name_H-M   'P 1'
#
loop_
_entity.id
_entity.type
_entity.pdbx_description
1 polymer ?
#
loop_
_entity_poly.entity_id
_entity_poly.type
_entity_poly.pdbx_seq_one_letter_code
_entity_poly.pdbx_strand_id
1 'polypeptide(L)'
;MKEGYIVRYADDFKIFARDPHSAKKWYHAVRQYLKDRLKLDISHEKSKIINTRKGKSKFLGYTLYAIKKSDKWVCNSNIRKKKKLEIKTKAKELIKKIQKSPTAQNVLLYNSFILGIHNYFKYVTNVNLDMQRIAYDLSMTLFNRFKNIGVRERPINAPPSYEKFYKSNYTTYKICGIYLYPLADIRTKVAKSFSNKRSFYSKDGRAPIHKYLAPEVSYEIHKLLISNIPNGTMEYLDYRISRYSMKMGKCEITNEFIYAHEVHCHHFKPKKLGGTDEFKNLRIIKNDVHKLIHATNKETIIKYLKQLKLDSDQMKKVNQYRKSVIY
;
A
#
# COMPACT_ATOMS: atom_id res chain seq x y z
N MET A 1 -30.37 29.25 -3.70
CA MET A 1 -28.96 28.80 -3.60
C MET A 1 -28.68 27.71 -4.63
N LYS A 2 -27.46 27.58 -5.17
CA LYS A 2 -27.11 26.48 -6.07
C LYS A 2 -26.76 25.25 -5.23
N GLU A 3 -27.70 24.31 -5.08
CA GLU A 3 -27.43 23.06 -4.36
C GLU A 3 -26.69 22.07 -5.28
N GLY A 4 -25.59 21.49 -4.81
CA GLY A 4 -24.85 20.49 -5.57
C GLY A 4 -23.69 19.87 -4.80
N TYR A 5 -23.33 18.65 -5.17
CA TYR A 5 -22.17 17.94 -4.63
C TYR A 5 -21.08 17.86 -5.68
N ILE A 6 -19.89 18.38 -5.36
CA ILE A 6 -18.72 18.31 -6.24
C ILE A 6 -17.83 17.13 -5.88
N VAL A 7 -17.41 16.39 -6.89
CA VAL A 7 -16.37 15.36 -6.79
C VAL A 7 -15.29 15.71 -7.80
N ARG A 8 -14.07 15.98 -7.33
CA ARG A 8 -12.92 16.36 -8.15
C ARG A 8 -11.76 15.39 -7.94
N TYR A 9 -11.09 15.05 -9.03
CA TYR A 9 -9.85 14.29 -9.05
C TYR A 9 -8.91 14.94 -10.08
N ALA A 10 -7.86 15.61 -9.61
CA ALA A 10 -7.01 16.47 -10.43
C ALA A 10 -7.82 17.51 -11.23
N ASP A 11 -7.76 17.44 -12.56
CA ASP A 11 -8.49 18.26 -13.54
C ASP A 11 -9.92 17.76 -13.81
N ASP A 12 -10.15 16.45 -13.68
CA ASP A 12 -11.45 15.81 -13.89
C ASP A 12 -12.38 16.03 -12.68
N PHE A 13 -13.55 16.62 -12.90
CA PHE A 13 -14.57 16.75 -11.86
C PHE A 13 -15.99 16.52 -12.37
N LYS A 14 -16.90 16.25 -11.44
CA LYS A 14 -18.34 16.15 -11.65
C LYS A 14 -19.08 16.90 -10.57
N ILE A 15 -20.17 17.54 -10.96
CA ILE A 15 -21.12 18.17 -10.04
C ILE A 15 -22.44 17.43 -10.16
N PHE A 16 -22.92 16.90 -9.04
CA PHE A 16 -24.20 16.21 -8.93
C PHE A 16 -25.26 17.20 -8.43
N ALA A 17 -26.31 17.37 -9.22
CA ALA A 17 -27.47 18.20 -8.89
C ALA A 17 -28.74 17.32 -8.78
N ARG A 18 -29.72 17.78 -8.01
CA ARG A 18 -31.00 17.06 -7.79
C ARG A 18 -31.89 17.08 -9.04
N ASP A 19 -31.89 18.19 -9.75
CA ASP A 19 -32.77 18.45 -10.89
C ASP A 19 -32.01 19.02 -12.11
N PRO A 20 -32.58 18.91 -13.33
CA PRO A 20 -31.94 19.39 -14.55
C PRO A 20 -31.71 20.91 -14.59
N HIS A 21 -32.57 21.69 -13.94
CA HIS A 21 -32.48 23.15 -13.96
C HIS A 21 -31.29 23.63 -13.10
N SER A 22 -31.10 23.05 -11.91
CA SER A 22 -29.91 23.24 -11.08
C SER A 22 -28.64 22.77 -11.79
N ALA A 23 -28.69 21.65 -12.53
CA ALA A 23 -27.54 21.18 -13.31
C ALA A 23 -27.12 22.19 -14.40
N LYS A 24 -28.09 22.79 -15.10
CA LYS A 24 -27.83 23.86 -16.08
C LYS A 24 -27.24 25.10 -15.41
N LYS A 25 -27.80 25.54 -14.28
CA LYS A 25 -27.24 26.65 -13.48
C LYS A 25 -25.78 26.41 -13.09
N TRP A 26 -25.44 25.21 -12.64
CA TRP A 26 -24.06 24.83 -12.33
C TRP A 26 -23.17 24.83 -13.56
N TYR A 27 -23.63 24.28 -14.68
CA TYR A 27 -22.87 24.25 -15.93
C TYR A 27 -22.46 25.66 -16.40
N HIS A 28 -23.42 26.59 -16.48
CA HIS A 28 -23.13 27.97 -16.87
C HIS A 28 -22.21 28.69 -15.88
N ALA A 29 -22.46 28.50 -14.57
CA ALA A 29 -21.63 29.11 -13.53
C ALA A 29 -20.18 28.64 -13.57
N VAL A 30 -19.95 27.33 -13.74
CA VAL A 30 -18.61 26.76 -13.83
C VAL A 30 -17.92 27.20 -15.11
N ARG A 31 -18.62 27.18 -16.24
CA ARG A 31 -18.08 27.67 -17.51
C ARG A 31 -17.60 29.12 -17.38
N GLN A 32 -18.44 29.97 -16.81
CA GLN A 32 -18.12 31.38 -16.61
C GLN A 32 -16.95 31.57 -15.63
N TYR A 33 -16.96 30.84 -14.50
CA TYR A 33 -15.86 30.91 -13.54
C TYR A 33 -14.51 30.49 -14.15
N LEU A 34 -14.48 29.36 -14.87
CA LEU A 34 -13.27 28.88 -15.52
C LEU A 34 -12.76 29.86 -16.57
N LYS A 35 -13.66 30.43 -17.39
CA LYS A 35 -13.31 31.39 -18.43
C LYS A 35 -12.86 32.74 -17.88
N ASP A 36 -13.65 33.34 -16.98
CA ASP A 36 -13.44 34.72 -16.57
C ASP A 36 -12.32 34.84 -15.53
N ARG A 37 -12.28 33.91 -14.56
CA ARG A 37 -11.34 33.96 -13.43
C ARG A 37 -10.05 33.18 -13.69
N LEU A 38 -10.16 31.99 -14.27
CA LEU A 38 -8.99 31.12 -14.51
C LEU A 38 -8.44 31.21 -15.93
N LYS A 39 -9.14 31.91 -16.85
CA LYS A 39 -8.77 32.01 -18.27
C LYS A 39 -8.61 30.65 -18.94
N LEU A 40 -9.46 29.69 -18.57
CA LEU A 40 -9.47 28.32 -19.10
C LEU A 40 -10.74 28.06 -19.91
N ASP A 41 -10.56 27.54 -21.12
CA ASP A 41 -11.66 27.09 -21.96
C ASP A 41 -12.10 25.65 -21.63
N ILE A 42 -13.40 25.41 -21.72
CA ILE A 42 -13.97 24.07 -21.52
C ILE A 42 -14.10 23.32 -22.84
N SER A 43 -13.76 22.04 -22.83
CA SER A 43 -14.05 21.16 -23.97
C SER A 43 -15.56 20.88 -24.03
N HIS A 44 -16.24 21.41 -25.04
CA HIS A 44 -17.67 21.22 -25.26
C HIS A 44 -18.05 19.75 -25.49
N GLU A 45 -17.15 18.96 -26.08
CA GLU A 45 -17.38 17.54 -26.32
C GLU A 45 -17.33 16.69 -25.04
N LYS A 46 -16.43 17.04 -24.12
CA LYS A 46 -16.24 16.31 -22.87
C LYS A 46 -17.24 16.75 -21.79
N SER A 47 -17.62 18.03 -21.80
CA SER A 47 -18.42 18.67 -20.76
C SER A 47 -19.91 18.60 -21.08
N LYS A 48 -20.59 17.55 -20.59
CA LYS A 48 -22.01 17.29 -20.85
C LYS A 48 -22.82 17.13 -19.57
N ILE A 49 -24.06 17.62 -19.58
CA ILE A 49 -25.07 17.33 -18.55
C ILE A 49 -25.69 15.97 -18.88
N ILE A 50 -25.64 15.03 -17.94
CA ILE A 50 -26.15 13.66 -18.12
C ILE A 50 -27.12 13.35 -16.99
N ASN A 51 -28.33 12.91 -17.34
CA ASN A 51 -29.25 12.34 -16.37
C ASN A 51 -28.83 10.89 -16.05
N THR A 52 -28.33 10.66 -14.83
CA THR A 52 -27.84 9.35 -14.39
C THR A 52 -28.93 8.29 -14.23
N ARG A 53 -30.21 8.68 -14.19
CA ARG A 53 -31.36 7.74 -14.16
C ARG A 53 -31.68 7.16 -15.54
N LYS A 54 -31.34 7.89 -16.61
CA LYS A 54 -31.57 7.47 -18.01
C LYS A 54 -30.29 7.06 -18.73
N GLY A 55 -29.13 7.52 -18.25
CA GLY A 55 -27.85 7.38 -18.93
C GLY A 55 -26.70 7.02 -17.99
N LYS A 56 -25.56 6.69 -18.61
CA LYS A 56 -24.34 6.26 -17.95
C LYS A 56 -23.29 7.37 -17.96
N SER A 57 -22.87 7.80 -16.77
CA SER A 57 -21.82 8.80 -16.58
C SER A 57 -20.46 8.12 -16.46
N LYS A 58 -19.47 8.55 -17.23
CA LYS A 58 -18.09 7.99 -17.19
C LYS A 58 -17.22 8.85 -16.28
N PHE A 59 -16.42 8.24 -15.40
CA PHE A 59 -15.47 8.94 -14.51
C PHE A 59 -14.32 8.01 -14.11
N LEU A 60 -13.06 8.40 -14.27
CA LEU A 60 -11.88 7.63 -13.79
C LEU A 60 -11.88 6.13 -14.13
N GLY A 61 -12.38 5.73 -15.29
CA GLY A 61 -12.50 4.32 -15.69
C GLY A 61 -13.75 3.59 -15.19
N TYR A 62 -14.58 4.24 -14.39
CA TYR A 62 -15.89 3.79 -13.93
C TYR A 62 -17.00 4.27 -14.87
N THR A 63 -18.08 3.51 -14.88
CA THR A 63 -19.36 3.88 -15.48
C THR A 63 -20.40 3.85 -14.37
N LEU A 64 -20.97 5.02 -14.06
CA LEU A 64 -21.90 5.25 -12.96
C LEU A 64 -23.30 5.54 -13.52
N TYR A 65 -24.32 4.97 -12.90
CA TYR A 65 -25.72 5.20 -13.23
C TYR A 65 -26.61 4.89 -12.02
N ALA A 66 -27.82 5.42 -12.02
CA ALA A 66 -28.78 5.22 -10.95
C ALA A 66 -29.78 4.12 -11.34
N ILE A 67 -30.07 3.21 -10.41
CA ILE A 67 -31.12 2.19 -10.56
C ILE A 67 -32.11 2.37 -9.42
N LYS A 68 -33.40 2.21 -9.71
CA LYS A 68 -34.44 2.17 -8.68
C LYS A 68 -34.41 0.78 -8.00
N LYS A 69 -34.19 0.74 -6.69
CA LYS A 69 -34.32 -0.46 -5.86
C LYS A 69 -35.41 -0.19 -4.82
N SER A 70 -36.56 -0.84 -4.97
CA SER A 70 -37.77 -0.52 -4.20
C SER A 70 -38.06 0.99 -4.31
N ASP A 71 -38.18 1.71 -3.21
CA ASP A 71 -38.53 3.14 -3.19
C ASP A 71 -37.33 4.08 -3.29
N LYS A 72 -36.10 3.53 -3.36
CA LYS A 72 -34.87 4.33 -3.32
C LYS A 72 -34.07 4.21 -4.62
N TRP A 73 -33.48 5.33 -5.04
CA TRP A 73 -32.50 5.33 -6.13
C TRP A 73 -31.11 5.05 -5.57
N VAL A 74 -30.46 4.00 -6.08
CA VAL A 74 -29.11 3.61 -5.67
C VAL A 74 -28.13 3.80 -6.83
N CYS A 75 -26.89 4.16 -6.50
CA CYS A 75 -25.81 4.17 -7.47
C CYS A 75 -25.40 2.74 -7.80
N ASN A 76 -25.36 2.40 -9.09
CA ASN A 76 -24.73 1.21 -9.60
C ASN A 76 -23.53 1.58 -10.47
N SER A 77 -22.55 0.68 -10.53
CA SER A 77 -21.29 0.94 -11.20
C SER A 77 -20.76 -0.29 -11.96
N ASN A 78 -20.12 -0.01 -13.10
CA ASN A 78 -19.41 -0.98 -13.95
C ASN A 78 -18.05 -0.42 -14.37
N ILE A 79 -17.17 -1.30 -14.83
CA ILE A 79 -15.93 -0.94 -15.49
C ILE A 79 -16.25 -0.40 -16.89
N ARG A 80 -15.63 0.71 -17.27
CA ARG A 80 -15.80 1.30 -18.61
C ARG A 80 -15.41 0.29 -19.70
N LYS A 81 -16.21 0.20 -20.76
CA LYS A 81 -15.98 -0.72 -21.90
C LYS A 81 -14.53 -0.66 -22.45
N LYS A 82 -14.01 0.55 -22.68
CA LYS A 82 -12.61 0.77 -23.11
C LYS A 82 -11.59 0.13 -22.15
N LYS A 83 -11.78 0.31 -20.84
CA LYS A 83 -10.91 -0.27 -19.81
C LYS A 83 -11.02 -1.79 -19.74
N LYS A 84 -12.20 -2.38 -19.91
CA LYS A 84 -12.36 -3.85 -20.02
C LYS A 84 -11.54 -4.41 -21.19
N LEU A 85 -11.56 -3.74 -22.33
CA LEU A 85 -10.77 -4.13 -23.49
C LEU A 85 -9.27 -4.02 -23.22
N GLU A 86 -8.81 -2.91 -22.64
CA GLU A 86 -7.41 -2.74 -22.23
C GLU A 86 -6.95 -3.85 -21.27
N ILE A 87 -7.76 -4.19 -20.25
CA ILE A 87 -7.47 -5.28 -19.30
C ILE A 87 -7.35 -6.61 -20.04
N LYS A 88 -8.30 -6.92 -20.94
CA LYS A 88 -8.31 -8.15 -21.72
C LYS A 88 -7.07 -8.26 -22.61
N THR A 89 -6.72 -7.20 -23.34
CA THR A 89 -5.55 -7.17 -24.22
C THR A 89 -4.27 -7.36 -23.41
N LYS A 90 -4.12 -6.65 -22.28
CA LYS A 90 -2.93 -6.75 -21.45
C LYS A 90 -2.79 -8.12 -20.80
N ALA A 91 -3.90 -8.71 -20.33
CA ALA A 91 -3.91 -10.07 -19.81
C ALA A 91 -3.47 -11.08 -20.89
N LYS A 92 -3.96 -10.96 -22.13
CA LYS A 92 -3.54 -11.81 -23.25
C LYS A 92 -2.04 -11.69 -23.54
N GLU A 93 -1.49 -10.49 -23.53
CA GLU A 93 -0.05 -10.26 -23.71
C GLU A 93 0.76 -10.99 -22.64
N LEU A 94 0.37 -10.85 -21.37
CA LEU A 94 1.06 -11.49 -20.25
C LEU A 94 0.96 -13.02 -20.32
N ILE A 95 -0.19 -13.57 -20.69
CA ILE A 95 -0.37 -15.02 -20.91
C ILE A 95 0.57 -15.52 -22.02
N LYS A 96 0.65 -14.79 -23.15
CA LYS A 96 1.59 -15.13 -24.23
C LYS A 96 3.05 -15.03 -23.78
N LYS A 97 3.39 -14.05 -22.93
CA LYS A 97 4.74 -13.89 -22.39
C LYS A 97 5.14 -15.07 -21.50
N ILE A 98 4.22 -15.52 -20.62
CA ILE A 98 4.42 -16.73 -19.79
C ILE A 98 4.60 -17.97 -20.68
N GLN A 99 3.81 -18.11 -21.74
CA GLN A 99 3.97 -19.25 -22.66
C GLN A 99 5.36 -19.28 -23.31
N LYS A 100 5.84 -18.13 -23.80
CA LYS A 100 7.15 -18.03 -24.47
C LYS A 100 8.31 -18.29 -23.51
N SER A 101 8.18 -17.85 -22.26
CA SER A 101 9.22 -17.98 -21.23
C SER A 101 8.54 -18.27 -19.89
N PRO A 102 8.37 -19.56 -19.54
CA PRO A 102 7.72 -19.98 -18.31
C PRO A 102 8.67 -19.80 -17.13
N THR A 103 8.81 -18.56 -16.68
CA THR A 103 9.62 -18.19 -15.53
C THR A 103 8.74 -17.70 -14.39
N ALA A 104 9.20 -17.92 -13.16
CA ALA A 104 8.53 -17.41 -11.96
C ALA A 104 8.27 -15.90 -12.03
N GLN A 105 9.22 -15.13 -12.59
CA GLN A 105 9.09 -13.69 -12.77
C GLN A 105 7.91 -13.30 -13.67
N ASN A 106 7.70 -14.00 -14.80
CA ASN A 106 6.58 -13.72 -15.69
C ASN A 106 5.23 -14.08 -15.06
N VAL A 107 5.17 -15.15 -14.26
CA VAL A 107 3.98 -15.51 -13.48
C VAL A 107 3.68 -14.46 -12.42
N LEU A 108 4.69 -14.00 -11.68
CA LEU A 108 4.56 -12.93 -10.69
C LEU A 108 4.14 -11.59 -11.31
N LEU A 109 4.61 -11.29 -12.52
CA LEU A 109 4.19 -10.10 -13.26
C LEU A 109 2.69 -10.16 -13.60
N TYR A 110 2.19 -11.32 -14.05
CA TYR A 110 0.76 -11.53 -14.27
C TYR A 110 -0.03 -11.38 -12.97
N ASN A 111 0.41 -12.02 -11.88
CA ASN A 111 -0.26 -11.93 -10.59
C ASN A 111 -0.31 -10.49 -10.06
N SER A 112 0.78 -9.74 -10.21
CA SER A 112 0.84 -8.32 -9.83
C SER A 112 -0.13 -7.47 -10.65
N PHE A 113 -0.25 -7.74 -11.95
CA PHE A 113 -1.23 -7.08 -12.81
C PHE A 113 -2.67 -7.36 -12.36
N ILE A 114 -3.03 -8.63 -12.14
CA ILE A 114 -4.37 -9.02 -11.68
C ILE A 114 -4.68 -8.37 -10.32
N LEU A 115 -3.74 -8.42 -9.39
CA LEU A 115 -3.88 -7.82 -8.07
C LEU A 115 -4.07 -6.30 -8.14
N GLY A 116 -3.37 -5.61 -9.04
CA GLY A 116 -3.54 -4.18 -9.28
C GLY A 116 -4.93 -3.84 -9.80
N ILE A 117 -5.41 -4.61 -10.79
CA ILE A 117 -6.77 -4.48 -11.34
C ILE A 117 -7.83 -4.74 -10.28
N HIS A 118 -7.65 -5.78 -9.45
CA HIS A 118 -8.55 -6.08 -8.34
C HIS A 118 -8.58 -4.96 -7.32
N ASN A 119 -7.43 -4.44 -6.93
CA ASN A 119 -7.34 -3.36 -5.96
C ASN A 119 -7.97 -2.05 -6.44
N TYR A 120 -7.85 -1.74 -7.73
CA TYR A 120 -8.45 -0.55 -8.29
C TYR A 120 -9.97 -0.70 -8.40
N PHE A 121 -10.47 -1.79 -8.99
CA PHE A 121 -11.90 -1.94 -9.31
C PHE A 121 -12.74 -2.63 -8.23
N LYS A 122 -12.18 -3.02 -7.07
CA LYS A 122 -12.96 -3.63 -5.97
C LYS A 122 -14.14 -2.80 -5.48
N TYR A 123 -14.20 -1.50 -5.77
CA TYR A 123 -15.32 -0.62 -5.40
C TYR A 123 -16.44 -0.59 -6.46
N VAL A 124 -16.29 -1.31 -7.57
CA VAL A 124 -17.33 -1.46 -8.59
C VAL A 124 -18.41 -2.41 -8.08
N THR A 125 -19.66 -1.99 -8.18
CA THR A 125 -20.82 -2.76 -7.67
C THR A 125 -20.97 -4.08 -8.42
N ASN A 126 -20.86 -4.05 -9.75
CA ASN A 126 -20.94 -5.24 -10.60
C ASN A 126 -19.55 -5.76 -11.02
N VAL A 127 -18.53 -5.60 -10.17
CA VAL A 127 -17.14 -5.95 -10.52
C VAL A 127 -17.00 -7.44 -10.87
N ASN A 128 -17.70 -8.29 -10.12
CA ASN A 128 -17.61 -9.74 -10.28
C ASN A 128 -18.12 -10.16 -11.67
N LEU A 129 -19.30 -9.68 -12.07
CA LEU A 129 -19.88 -9.93 -13.40
C LEU A 129 -18.96 -9.43 -14.52
N ASP A 130 -18.42 -8.21 -14.36
CA ASP A 130 -17.53 -7.60 -15.34
C ASP A 130 -16.23 -8.40 -15.53
N MET A 131 -15.61 -8.85 -14.43
CA MET A 131 -14.37 -9.63 -14.47
C MET A 131 -14.61 -11.09 -14.89
N GLN A 132 -15.73 -11.70 -14.48
CA GLN A 132 -16.12 -13.03 -14.93
C GLN A 132 -16.25 -13.09 -16.44
N ARG A 133 -16.85 -12.07 -17.07
CA ARG A 133 -16.95 -12.02 -18.53
C ARG A 133 -15.58 -11.94 -19.19
N ILE A 134 -14.65 -11.15 -18.64
CA ILE A 134 -13.28 -11.06 -19.17
C ILE A 134 -12.54 -12.40 -18.96
N ALA A 135 -12.68 -13.01 -17.79
CA ALA A 135 -12.08 -14.30 -17.48
C ALA A 135 -12.60 -15.42 -18.40
N TYR A 136 -13.91 -15.43 -18.68
CA TYR A 136 -14.52 -16.34 -19.64
C TYR A 136 -13.90 -16.19 -21.03
N ASP A 137 -13.79 -14.95 -21.53
CA ASP A 137 -13.16 -14.67 -22.82
C ASP A 137 -11.67 -15.07 -22.87
N LEU A 138 -10.99 -15.12 -21.73
CA LEU A 138 -9.60 -15.53 -21.60
C LEU A 138 -9.44 -17.04 -21.35
N SER A 139 -10.49 -17.75 -20.94
CA SER A 139 -10.42 -19.14 -20.49
C SER A 139 -9.86 -20.07 -21.55
N MET A 140 -10.34 -19.96 -22.80
CA MET A 140 -9.84 -20.71 -23.94
C MET A 140 -8.39 -20.37 -24.26
N THR A 141 -7.99 -19.10 -24.09
CA THR A 141 -6.60 -18.68 -24.28
C THR A 141 -5.70 -19.28 -23.21
N LEU A 142 -6.12 -19.26 -21.94
CA LEU A 142 -5.40 -19.88 -20.84
C LEU A 142 -5.24 -21.38 -21.07
N PHE A 143 -6.32 -22.08 -21.42
CA PHE A 143 -6.31 -23.51 -21.69
C PHE A 143 -5.32 -23.89 -22.79
N ASN A 144 -5.45 -23.29 -23.97
CA ASN A 144 -4.60 -23.62 -25.11
C ASN A 144 -3.12 -23.29 -24.89
N ARG A 145 -2.82 -22.28 -24.09
CA ARG A 145 -1.45 -21.78 -23.87
C ARG A 145 -0.76 -22.46 -22.71
N PHE A 146 -1.49 -22.84 -21.66
CA PHE A 146 -0.91 -23.41 -20.44
C PHE A 146 -1.08 -24.92 -20.32
N LYS A 147 -1.88 -25.59 -21.17
CA LYS A 147 -2.06 -27.05 -21.11
C LYS A 147 -0.76 -27.87 -21.10
N ASN A 148 0.30 -27.38 -21.75
CA ASN A 148 1.60 -28.07 -21.84
C ASN A 148 2.64 -27.55 -20.83
N ILE A 149 2.34 -26.48 -20.09
CA ILE A 149 3.32 -25.71 -19.29
C ILE A 149 2.96 -25.70 -17.81
N GLY A 150 1.68 -25.85 -17.48
CA GLY A 150 1.19 -25.77 -16.12
C GLY A 150 0.09 -26.78 -15.82
N VAL A 151 -0.06 -27.09 -14.54
CA VAL A 151 -1.10 -27.98 -14.04
C VAL A 151 -2.30 -27.15 -13.63
N ARG A 152 -3.50 -27.55 -14.06
CA ARG A 152 -4.76 -26.92 -13.67
C ARG A 152 -5.33 -27.64 -12.46
N GLU A 153 -5.26 -27.02 -11.29
CA GLU A 153 -5.69 -27.62 -10.02
C GLU A 153 -6.31 -26.57 -9.08
N ARG A 154 -6.96 -27.04 -8.00
CA ARG A 154 -7.35 -26.15 -6.90
C ARG A 154 -6.15 -25.96 -5.97
N PRO A 155 -5.88 -24.74 -5.48
CA PRO A 155 -4.70 -24.48 -4.68
C PRO A 155 -4.94 -24.92 -3.22
N ILE A 156 -4.98 -26.23 -2.97
CA ILE A 156 -5.29 -26.81 -1.65
C ILE A 156 -4.22 -26.41 -0.61
N ASN A 157 -2.94 -26.45 -1.01
CA ASN A 157 -1.80 -26.00 -0.20
C ASN A 157 -1.19 -24.74 -0.81
N ALA A 158 -1.94 -23.64 -0.77
CA ALA A 158 -1.52 -22.39 -1.35
C ALA A 158 -0.43 -21.72 -0.49
N PRO A 159 0.55 -21.01 -1.08
CA PRO A 159 1.50 -20.24 -0.30
C PRO A 159 0.80 -19.07 0.42
N PRO A 160 1.33 -18.57 1.55
CA PRO A 160 0.72 -17.46 2.30
C PRO A 160 0.46 -16.20 1.46
N SER A 161 1.27 -15.99 0.41
CA SER A 161 1.11 -14.89 -0.55
C SER A 161 -0.21 -14.97 -1.34
N TYR A 162 -0.69 -16.17 -1.64
CA TYR A 162 -1.96 -16.42 -2.33
C TYR A 162 -3.14 -16.37 -1.35
N GLU A 163 -3.01 -17.06 -0.21
CA GLU A 163 -4.07 -17.16 0.82
C GLU A 163 -4.48 -15.80 1.40
N LYS A 164 -3.54 -14.85 1.42
CA LYS A 164 -3.80 -13.46 1.83
C LYS A 164 -4.89 -12.79 0.99
N PHE A 165 -5.05 -13.17 -0.27
CA PHE A 165 -5.94 -12.50 -1.22
C PHE A 165 -7.10 -13.37 -1.70
N TYR A 166 -6.91 -14.68 -1.79
CA TYR A 166 -7.87 -15.60 -2.41
C TYR A 166 -8.12 -16.83 -1.54
N LYS A 167 -9.32 -17.39 -1.66
CA LYS A 167 -9.67 -18.69 -1.08
C LYS A 167 -9.40 -19.80 -2.09
N SER A 168 -9.10 -21.01 -1.63
CA SER A 168 -8.79 -22.17 -2.48
C SER A 168 -9.97 -22.80 -3.23
N ASN A 169 -11.02 -22.02 -3.47
CA ASN A 169 -12.28 -22.48 -4.07
C ASN A 169 -12.24 -22.44 -5.61
N TYR A 170 -11.34 -21.62 -6.19
CA TYR A 170 -11.20 -21.47 -7.64
C TYR A 170 -10.10 -22.37 -8.18
N THR A 171 -10.42 -23.13 -9.24
CA THR A 171 -9.41 -23.87 -10.01
C THR A 171 -8.58 -22.90 -10.84
N THR A 172 -7.26 -22.95 -10.69
CA THR A 172 -6.31 -22.09 -11.40
C THR A 172 -5.13 -22.89 -11.93
N TYR A 173 -4.22 -22.24 -12.65
CA TYR A 173 -3.00 -22.86 -13.15
C TYR A 173 -1.84 -22.66 -12.18
N LYS A 174 -1.08 -23.72 -11.95
CA LYS A 174 0.21 -23.71 -11.26
C LYS A 174 1.33 -23.80 -12.29
N ILE A 175 2.17 -22.78 -12.35
CA ILE A 175 3.32 -22.69 -13.27
C ILE A 175 4.55 -22.35 -12.43
N CYS A 176 5.64 -23.11 -12.59
CA CYS A 176 6.87 -22.93 -11.80
C CYS A 176 6.64 -22.89 -10.28
N GLY A 177 5.73 -23.73 -9.77
CA GLY A 177 5.37 -23.76 -8.34
C GLY A 177 4.50 -22.60 -7.85
N ILE A 178 4.12 -21.66 -8.72
CA ILE A 178 3.33 -20.47 -8.36
C ILE A 178 1.92 -20.59 -8.95
N TYR A 179 0.90 -20.34 -8.11
CA TYR A 179 -0.49 -20.26 -8.55
C TYR A 179 -0.81 -18.91 -9.20
N LEU A 180 -1.47 -18.97 -10.35
CA LEU A 180 -1.99 -17.79 -11.03
C LEU A 180 -3.19 -17.20 -10.28
N TYR A 181 -3.23 -15.88 -10.15
CA TYR A 181 -4.32 -15.17 -9.50
C TYR A 181 -5.57 -15.17 -10.38
N PRO A 182 -6.71 -15.68 -9.89
CA PRO A 182 -7.92 -15.79 -10.68
C PRO A 182 -8.55 -14.41 -10.92
N LEU A 183 -8.61 -13.96 -12.18
CA LEU A 183 -9.19 -12.67 -12.56
C LEU A 183 -10.65 -12.51 -12.09
N ALA A 184 -11.43 -13.60 -12.11
CA ALA A 184 -12.84 -13.60 -11.73
C ALA A 184 -13.10 -13.62 -10.21
N ASP A 185 -12.12 -14.00 -9.38
CA ASP A 185 -12.30 -14.07 -7.93
C ASP A 185 -12.11 -12.67 -7.32
N ILE A 186 -13.11 -11.84 -7.49
CA ILE A 186 -13.17 -10.51 -6.91
C ILE A 186 -14.51 -10.28 -6.26
N ARG A 187 -14.47 -9.67 -5.08
CA ARG A 187 -15.64 -9.26 -4.32
C ARG A 187 -15.69 -7.75 -4.22
N THR A 188 -16.90 -7.21 -4.32
CA THR A 188 -17.12 -5.79 -4.12
C THR A 188 -16.84 -5.44 -2.67
N LYS A 189 -16.02 -4.40 -2.46
CA LYS A 189 -15.80 -3.79 -1.16
C LYS A 189 -16.61 -2.50 -1.08
N VAL A 190 -17.38 -2.33 -0.02
CA VAL A 190 -18.13 -1.10 0.24
C VAL A 190 -17.15 0.05 0.47
N ALA A 191 -17.27 1.10 -0.34
CA ALA A 191 -16.51 2.33 -0.15
C ALA A 191 -17.13 3.11 1.02
N LYS A 192 -16.37 3.31 2.10
CA LYS A 192 -16.79 4.14 3.22
C LYS A 192 -16.49 5.60 2.92
N SER A 193 -17.42 6.50 3.19
CA SER A 193 -17.20 7.93 3.06
C SER A 193 -16.05 8.39 3.96
N PHE A 194 -15.27 9.36 3.48
CA PHE A 194 -14.29 10.03 4.32
C PHE A 194 -15.01 10.87 5.38
N SER A 195 -14.42 10.99 6.56
CA SER A 195 -14.91 11.92 7.58
C SER A 195 -14.68 13.35 7.08
N ASN A 196 -15.70 14.20 7.19
CA ASN A 196 -15.62 15.64 6.87
C ASN A 196 -14.57 16.38 7.71
N LYS A 197 -14.11 15.79 8.83
CA LYS A 197 -13.01 16.34 9.64
C LYS A 197 -11.64 16.20 8.97
N ARG A 198 -11.48 15.33 7.97
CA ARG A 198 -10.21 15.13 7.26
C ARG A 198 -10.09 16.13 6.11
N SER A 199 -9.01 16.91 6.09
CA SER A 199 -8.72 17.90 5.04
C SER A 199 -7.22 18.08 4.89
N PHE A 200 -6.73 18.13 3.65
CA PHE A 200 -5.32 18.43 3.38
C PHE A 200 -4.98 19.91 3.56
N TYR A 201 -5.99 20.78 3.59
CA TYR A 201 -5.81 22.23 3.55
C TYR A 201 -5.79 22.86 4.95
N SER A 202 -6.47 22.26 5.94
CA SER A 202 -6.44 22.74 7.32
C SER A 202 -5.43 21.96 8.16
N LYS A 203 -4.90 22.59 9.22
CA LYS A 203 -3.98 21.92 10.17
C LYS A 203 -4.69 20.76 10.89
N ASP A 204 -5.89 21.01 11.40
CA ASP A 204 -6.71 20.01 12.11
C ASP A 204 -7.12 18.85 11.22
N GLY A 205 -7.40 19.13 9.94
CA GLY A 205 -7.75 18.11 8.97
C GLY A 205 -6.59 17.22 8.56
N ARG A 206 -5.35 17.72 8.66
CA ARG A 206 -4.12 16.98 8.36
C ARG A 206 -3.64 16.11 9.52
N ALA A 207 -3.93 16.49 10.76
CA ALA A 207 -3.57 15.73 11.97
C ALA A 207 -3.92 14.22 11.91
N PRO A 208 -5.11 13.79 11.43
CA PRO A 208 -5.41 12.36 11.30
C PRO A 208 -4.80 11.68 10.07
N ILE A 209 -4.20 12.44 9.13
CA ILE A 209 -3.59 11.94 7.89
C ILE A 209 -2.09 11.73 8.10
N HIS A 210 -1.42 12.69 8.74
CA HIS A 210 0.01 12.66 9.03
C HIS A 210 0.23 12.47 10.51
N LYS A 211 0.79 11.31 10.89
CA LYS A 211 1.33 11.12 12.22
C LYS A 211 2.71 11.78 12.27
N TYR A 212 2.77 12.99 12.82
CA TYR A 212 4.04 13.69 13.02
C TYR A 212 4.91 12.93 14.02
N LEU A 213 6.23 12.92 13.79
CA LEU A 213 7.19 12.54 14.82
C LEU A 213 7.07 13.51 16.00
N ALA A 214 7.25 13.00 17.21
CA ALA A 214 7.33 13.86 18.39
C ALA A 214 8.48 14.87 18.21
N PRO A 215 8.31 16.16 18.57
CA PRO A 215 9.33 17.18 18.36
C PRO A 215 10.70 16.81 18.94
N GLU A 216 10.71 16.18 20.12
CA GLU A 216 11.92 15.67 20.79
C GLU A 216 12.67 14.65 19.93
N VAL A 217 11.96 13.69 19.34
CA VAL A 217 12.56 12.68 18.44
C VAL A 217 13.10 13.34 17.18
N SER A 218 12.35 14.31 16.62
CA SER A 218 12.76 15.04 15.41
C SER A 218 14.06 15.82 15.63
N TYR A 219 14.21 16.44 16.80
CA TYR A 219 15.41 17.19 17.17
C TYR A 219 16.64 16.28 17.31
N GLU A 220 16.48 15.13 17.95
CA GLU A 220 17.56 14.15 18.07
C GLU A 220 17.90 13.48 16.73
N ILE A 221 16.92 13.24 15.85
CA ILE A 221 17.17 12.78 14.48
C ILE A 221 18.03 13.80 13.72
N HIS A 222 17.74 15.10 13.86
CA HIS A 222 18.54 16.14 13.22
C HIS A 222 19.99 16.14 13.71
N LYS A 223 20.22 15.93 15.02
CA LYS A 223 21.57 15.75 15.56
C LYS A 223 22.27 14.50 14.99
N LEU A 224 21.55 13.38 14.87
CA LEU A 224 22.08 12.14 14.29
C LEU A 224 22.46 12.30 12.81
N LEU A 225 21.70 13.10 12.06
CA LEU A 225 21.98 13.43 10.66
C LEU A 225 23.28 14.25 10.49
N ILE A 226 23.54 15.17 11.43
CA ILE A 226 24.75 16.01 11.40
C ILE A 226 25.97 15.25 11.95
N SER A 227 25.76 14.28 12.85
CA SER A 227 26.85 13.49 13.43
C SER A 227 27.53 12.62 12.38
N ASN A 228 28.80 12.89 12.09
CA ASN A 228 29.60 12.03 11.23
C ASN A 228 30.25 10.93 12.06
N ILE A 229 30.09 9.67 11.66
CA ILE A 229 30.77 8.52 12.27
C ILE A 229 31.93 8.11 11.37
N PRO A 230 33.19 8.24 11.82
CA PRO A 230 34.34 7.77 11.06
C PRO A 230 34.19 6.29 10.71
N ASN A 231 34.40 5.93 9.44
CA ASN A 231 34.29 4.56 8.91
C ASN A 231 32.86 3.96 8.84
N GLY A 232 31.81 4.78 8.98
CA GLY A 232 30.44 4.36 8.73
C GLY A 232 30.11 4.28 7.23
N THR A 233 29.46 3.20 6.79
CA THR A 233 28.90 3.13 5.43
C THR A 233 27.67 4.04 5.31
N MET A 234 27.36 4.52 4.10
CA MET A 234 26.15 5.31 3.85
C MET A 234 24.88 4.55 4.27
N GLU A 235 24.83 3.24 4.00
CA GLU A 235 23.74 2.36 4.43
C GLU A 235 23.60 2.30 5.96
N TYR A 236 24.71 2.19 6.68
CA TYR A 236 24.68 2.16 8.15
C TYR A 236 24.13 3.48 8.73
N LEU A 237 24.54 4.62 8.18
CA LEU A 237 24.06 5.93 8.63
C LEU A 237 22.56 6.10 8.39
N ASP A 238 22.07 5.75 7.20
CA ASP A 238 20.65 5.85 6.83
C ASP A 238 19.77 4.90 7.67
N TYR A 239 20.21 3.65 7.84
CA TYR A 239 19.48 2.67 8.63
C TYR A 239 19.52 2.95 10.13
N ARG A 240 20.58 3.58 10.66
CA ARG A 240 20.64 4.06 12.04
C ARG A 240 19.54 5.08 12.32
N ILE A 241 19.37 6.08 11.45
CA ILE A 241 18.32 7.10 11.58
C ILE A 241 16.93 6.47 11.41
N SER A 242 16.78 5.61 10.40
CA SER A 242 15.53 4.91 10.13
C SER A 242 15.07 4.05 11.32
N ARG A 243 16.00 3.33 11.97
CA ARG A 243 15.73 2.53 13.17
C ARG A 243 15.38 3.39 14.37
N TYR A 244 16.12 4.48 14.60
CA TYR A 244 15.87 5.41 15.70
C TYR A 244 14.47 6.04 15.59
N SER A 245 14.11 6.49 14.39
CA SER A 245 12.77 7.01 14.06
C SER A 245 11.68 5.95 14.26
N MET A 246 11.88 4.73 13.75
CA MET A 246 10.94 3.61 13.92
C MET A 246 10.66 3.29 15.39
N LYS A 247 11.65 3.44 16.26
CA LYS A 247 11.55 3.19 17.71
C LYS A 247 11.18 4.43 18.53
N MET A 248 10.84 5.54 17.88
CA MET A 248 10.50 6.80 18.54
C MET A 248 11.59 7.26 19.53
N GLY A 249 12.85 7.08 19.15
CA GLY A 249 14.02 7.45 19.97
C GLY A 249 14.27 6.59 21.21
N LYS A 250 13.60 5.44 21.34
CA LYS A 250 13.73 4.55 22.51
C LYS A 250 14.74 3.43 22.29
N CYS A 251 15.40 3.02 23.37
CA CYS A 251 16.22 1.82 23.44
C CYS A 251 15.39 0.57 23.17
N GLU A 252 15.84 -0.31 22.28
CA GLU A 252 15.10 -1.55 21.99
C GLU A 252 15.09 -2.56 23.16
N ILE A 253 16.00 -2.38 24.11
CA ILE A 253 16.12 -3.20 25.32
C ILE A 253 15.42 -2.52 26.49
N THR A 254 15.87 -1.32 26.90
CA THR A 254 15.35 -0.67 28.11
C THR A 254 14.03 0.08 27.89
N ASN A 255 13.62 0.31 26.63
CA ASN A 255 12.47 1.16 26.25
C ASN A 255 12.56 2.62 26.74
N GLU A 256 13.70 3.04 27.29
CA GLU A 256 13.95 4.42 27.69
C GLU A 256 14.32 5.26 26.47
N PHE A 257 13.98 6.55 26.53
CA PHE A 257 14.42 7.51 25.52
C PHE A 257 15.94 7.65 25.54
N ILE A 258 16.57 7.72 24.36
CA ILE A 258 18.01 7.85 24.19
C ILE A 258 18.29 9.13 23.40
N TYR A 259 19.14 10.01 23.94
CA TYR A 259 19.62 11.19 23.23
C TYR A 259 20.70 10.82 22.20
N ALA A 260 20.86 11.61 21.14
CA ALA A 260 21.73 11.31 20.00
C ALA A 260 23.18 10.96 20.38
N HIS A 261 23.72 11.56 21.44
CA HIS A 261 25.08 11.32 21.93
C HIS A 261 25.25 9.95 22.62
N GLU A 262 24.17 9.35 23.12
CA GLU A 262 24.17 8.03 23.78
C GLU A 262 23.73 6.90 22.84
N VAL A 263 23.28 7.23 21.62
CA VAL A 263 22.77 6.28 20.64
C VAL A 263 23.91 5.46 20.04
N HIS A 264 23.93 4.18 20.38
CA HIS A 264 24.76 3.18 19.72
C HIS A 264 23.92 2.31 18.80
N CYS A 265 24.41 2.08 17.58
CA CYS A 265 23.81 1.10 16.67
C CYS A 265 24.57 -0.23 16.83
N HIS A 266 23.90 -1.22 17.41
CA HIS A 266 24.44 -2.55 17.61
C HIS A 266 24.08 -3.47 16.44
N HIS A 267 25.08 -4.19 15.93
CA HIS A 267 24.87 -5.28 14.99
C HIS A 267 24.52 -6.55 15.76
N PHE A 268 23.30 -7.07 15.55
CA PHE A 268 22.83 -8.30 16.19
C PHE A 268 23.74 -9.49 15.88
N LYS A 269 24.15 -9.64 14.61
CA LYS A 269 25.30 -10.45 14.20
C LYS A 269 26.49 -9.51 13.94
N PRO A 270 27.58 -9.59 14.72
CA PRO A 270 28.75 -8.74 14.55
C PRO A 270 29.38 -8.84 13.15
N LYS A 271 30.01 -7.77 12.67
CA LYS A 271 30.74 -7.76 11.39
C LYS A 271 31.83 -8.83 11.32
N LYS A 272 32.53 -9.09 12.43
CA LYS A 272 33.55 -10.15 12.54
C LYS A 272 33.02 -11.56 12.23
N LEU A 273 31.73 -11.80 12.47
CA LEU A 273 31.05 -13.07 12.20
C LEU A 273 30.28 -13.03 10.86
N GLY A 274 30.61 -12.09 9.96
CA GLY A 274 29.96 -11.92 8.67
C GLY A 274 28.59 -11.21 8.73
N GLY A 275 28.36 -10.38 9.75
CA GLY A 275 27.19 -9.51 9.82
C GLY A 275 27.25 -8.33 8.85
N THR A 276 26.12 -8.00 8.21
CA THR A 276 25.99 -6.88 7.26
C THR A 276 25.40 -5.63 7.94
N ASP A 277 25.48 -4.48 7.25
CA ASP A 277 24.86 -3.22 7.68
C ASP A 277 23.35 -3.15 7.36
N GLU A 278 22.73 -4.27 6.96
CA GLU A 278 21.29 -4.31 6.67
C GLU A 278 20.42 -3.89 7.87
N PHE A 279 19.34 -3.18 7.58
CA PHE A 279 18.35 -2.73 8.57
C PHE A 279 17.88 -3.83 9.55
N LYS A 280 17.74 -5.06 9.07
CA LYS A 280 17.32 -6.21 9.90
C LYS A 280 18.35 -6.60 10.95
N ASN A 281 19.64 -6.35 10.69
CA ASN A 281 20.75 -6.69 11.58
C ASN A 281 21.04 -5.57 12.61
N LEU A 282 20.55 -4.34 12.38
CA LEU A 282 20.83 -3.19 13.24
C LEU A 282 19.80 -3.03 14.38
N ARG A 283 20.28 -2.67 15.56
CA ARG A 283 19.48 -2.36 16.77
C ARG A 283 19.95 -1.07 17.41
N ILE A 284 19.02 -0.21 17.83
CA ILE A 284 19.33 1.03 18.54
C ILE A 284 19.29 0.77 20.05
N ILE A 285 20.46 0.95 20.69
CA ILE A 285 20.63 0.74 22.12
C ILE A 285 21.47 1.83 22.76
N LYS A 286 21.46 1.92 24.09
CA LYS A 286 22.34 2.81 24.85
C LYS A 286 23.78 2.28 24.81
N ASN A 287 24.76 3.18 24.85
CA ASN A 287 26.17 2.83 24.96
C ASN A 287 26.47 1.85 26.11
N ASP A 288 25.85 2.03 27.28
CA ASP A 288 26.08 1.16 28.43
C ASP A 288 25.50 -0.25 28.23
N VAL A 289 24.34 -0.34 27.57
CA VAL A 289 23.74 -1.63 27.22
C VAL A 289 24.58 -2.34 26.16
N HIS A 290 25.16 -1.60 25.21
CA HIS A 290 26.09 -2.15 24.24
C HIS A 290 27.33 -2.75 24.93
N LYS A 291 27.93 -2.01 25.86
CA LYS A 291 29.06 -2.51 26.66
C LYS A 291 28.67 -3.75 27.46
N LEU A 292 27.48 -3.77 28.08
CA LEU A 292 26.97 -4.95 28.78
C LEU A 292 26.80 -6.16 27.86
N ILE A 293 26.39 -6.00 26.60
CA ILE A 293 26.27 -7.12 25.65
C ILE A 293 27.63 -7.70 25.28
N HIS A 294 28.65 -6.85 25.10
CA HIS A 294 29.99 -7.31 24.69
C HIS A 294 30.92 -7.68 25.85
N ALA A 295 30.54 -7.41 27.10
CA ALA A 295 31.37 -7.70 28.26
C ALA A 295 31.56 -9.22 28.47
N THR A 296 32.82 -9.65 28.58
CA THR A 296 33.24 -11.02 28.94
C THR A 296 33.62 -11.15 30.41
N ASN A 297 34.19 -10.10 31.01
CA ASN A 297 34.61 -10.09 32.41
C ASN A 297 33.41 -10.04 33.37
N LYS A 298 33.43 -10.86 34.41
CA LYS A 298 32.33 -10.98 35.38
C LYS A 298 32.11 -9.67 36.17
N GLU A 299 33.18 -8.98 36.53
CA GLU A 299 33.11 -7.73 37.30
C GLU A 299 32.42 -6.59 36.53
N THR A 300 32.71 -6.45 35.24
CA THR A 300 32.09 -5.41 34.39
C THR A 300 30.62 -5.71 34.13
N ILE A 301 30.26 -6.99 33.98
CA ILE A 301 28.85 -7.41 33.87
C ILE A 301 28.09 -7.02 35.15
N ILE A 302 28.61 -7.36 36.33
CA ILE A 302 27.96 -7.04 37.61
C ILE A 302 27.80 -5.52 37.79
N LYS A 303 28.80 -4.72 37.40
CA LYS A 303 28.74 -3.25 37.43
C LYS A 303 27.57 -2.70 36.60
N TYR A 304 27.49 -3.08 35.32
CA TYR A 304 26.43 -2.57 34.43
C TYR A 304 25.05 -3.12 34.79
N LEU A 305 24.96 -4.34 35.32
CA LEU A 305 23.69 -4.89 35.82
C LEU A 305 23.14 -4.09 37.01
N LYS A 306 24.01 -3.69 37.95
CA LYS A 306 23.62 -2.83 39.08
C LYS A 306 23.17 -1.44 38.62
N GLN A 307 23.83 -0.89 37.60
CA GLN A 307 23.53 0.45 37.06
C GLN A 307 22.22 0.49 36.27
N LEU A 308 21.97 -0.52 35.42
CA LEU A 308 20.84 -0.51 34.47
C LEU A 308 19.52 -1.03 35.07
N LYS A 309 19.54 -1.67 36.24
CA LYS A 309 18.35 -2.19 36.96
C LYS A 309 17.30 -2.83 36.03
N LEU A 310 17.75 -3.77 35.21
CA LEU A 310 16.95 -4.36 34.14
C LEU A 310 15.85 -5.29 34.68
N ASP A 311 14.67 -5.25 34.06
CA ASP A 311 13.58 -6.18 34.32
C ASP A 311 13.88 -7.58 33.73
N SER A 312 13.18 -8.60 34.23
CA SER A 312 13.20 -10.00 33.79
C SER A 312 13.12 -10.16 32.27
N ASP A 313 12.22 -9.44 31.59
CA ASP A 313 12.10 -9.50 30.13
C ASP A 313 13.22 -8.77 29.38
N GLN A 314 13.72 -7.67 29.95
CA GLN A 314 14.89 -6.96 29.40
C GLN A 314 16.14 -7.82 29.52
N MET A 315 16.29 -8.56 30.62
CA MET A 315 17.38 -9.50 30.85
C MET A 315 17.36 -10.65 29.82
N LYS A 316 16.18 -11.21 29.52
CA LYS A 316 16.03 -12.22 28.46
C LYS A 316 16.53 -11.70 27.11
N LYS A 317 16.17 -10.47 26.75
CA LYS A 317 16.64 -9.83 25.50
C LYS A 317 18.15 -9.60 25.49
N VAL A 318 18.72 -9.11 26.58
CA VAL A 318 20.17 -8.93 26.71
C VAL A 318 20.89 -10.26 26.53
N ASN A 319 20.42 -11.31 27.19
CA ASN A 319 20.99 -12.64 27.05
C ASN A 319 20.86 -13.20 25.62
N GLN A 320 19.75 -12.92 24.93
CA GLN A 320 19.58 -13.26 23.53
C GLN A 320 20.62 -12.57 22.64
N TYR A 321 20.89 -11.28 22.87
CA TYR A 321 21.85 -10.51 22.08
C TYR A 321 23.29 -10.88 22.43
N ARG A 322 23.56 -11.27 23.69
CA ARG A 322 24.86 -11.82 24.09
C ARG A 322 25.17 -13.14 23.37
N LYS A 323 24.18 -14.03 23.21
CA LYS A 323 24.36 -15.30 22.50
C LYS A 323 24.75 -15.11 21.03
N SER A 324 24.22 -14.09 20.35
CA SER A 324 24.51 -13.81 18.93
C SER A 324 25.87 -13.14 18.67
N VAL A 325 26.57 -12.79 19.74
CA VAL A 325 27.90 -12.15 19.69
C VAL A 325 29.02 -13.13 20.06
N ILE A 326 28.71 -14.12 20.91
CA ILE A 326 29.68 -15.07 21.49
C ILE A 326 29.79 -16.36 20.64
N TYR A 327 28.76 -16.69 19.88
CA TYR A 327 28.71 -17.76 18.88
C TYR A 327 28.43 -17.16 17.50
#